data_AF-A0A2D9KYL2-F1
#
_entry.id   AF-A0A2D9KYL2-F1
#
_cell.length_a   1.000
_cell.length_b   1.000
_cell.length_c   1.000
_cell.angle_alpha   90.00
_cell.angle_beta   90.00
_cell.angle_gamma   90.00
#
_symmetry.space_group_name_H-M   'P 1'
#
loop_
_entity.id
_entity.type
_entity.pdbx_description
1 polymer ?
#
loop_
_entity_poly.entity_id
_entity_poly.type
_entity_poly.pdbx_seq_one_letter_code
_entity_poly.pdbx_strand_id
1 'polypeptide(L)'
;MASKYDKAALLADFHTGSYSQRELAKKYRISLGTVNTATKGVEKKTERLVQKKVEVIQESAELTPEELNAVEHSVQFKIQLLRDIEGFTSQAIGKAKELLTVSDSGSDFKAVVEGVDRLSVMTKLNDRHAKPTQVQQNTQNNGEKTITRVFHVVE
;
A
#
# COMPACT_ATOMS: atom_id res chain seq x y z
N MET A 1 36.78 -1.00 -34.14
CA MET A 1 36.02 -2.03 -33.39
C MET A 1 35.12 -1.31 -32.40
N ALA A 2 33.80 -1.46 -32.49
CA ALA A 2 32.89 -0.90 -31.49
C ALA A 2 33.11 -1.64 -30.17
N SER A 3 33.60 -0.94 -29.14
CA SER A 3 33.65 -1.45 -27.77
C SER A 3 32.23 -1.89 -27.41
N LYS A 4 32.04 -3.21 -27.19
CA LYS A 4 30.76 -3.79 -26.80
C LYS A 4 30.54 -3.43 -25.33
N TYR A 5 30.09 -2.20 -25.09
CA TYR A 5 29.81 -1.73 -23.73
C TYR A 5 28.50 -2.35 -23.24
N ASP A 6 28.42 -2.61 -21.94
CA ASP A 6 27.19 -3.08 -21.33
C ASP A 6 26.20 -1.91 -21.20
N LYS A 7 25.22 -1.89 -22.11
CA LYS A 7 24.15 -0.89 -22.12
C LYS A 7 23.28 -0.98 -20.87
N ALA A 8 23.08 -2.17 -20.30
CA ALA A 8 22.25 -2.33 -19.11
C ALA A 8 22.93 -1.69 -17.89
N ALA A 9 24.24 -1.93 -17.72
CA ALA A 9 25.03 -1.30 -16.68
C ALA A 9 25.05 0.24 -16.81
N LEU A 10 25.25 0.76 -18.04
CA LEU A 10 25.21 2.20 -18.29
C LEU A 10 23.87 2.82 -17.91
N LEU A 11 22.76 2.16 -18.27
CA LEU A 11 21.42 2.64 -17.93
C LEU A 11 21.16 2.56 -16.42
N ALA A 12 21.63 1.51 -15.74
CA ALA A 12 21.54 1.42 -14.29
C ALA A 12 22.26 2.57 -13.60
N ASP A 13 23.48 2.90 -14.01
CA ASP A 13 24.22 4.07 -13.51
C ASP A 13 23.55 5.39 -13.87
N PHE A 14 22.94 5.50 -15.06
CA PHE A 14 22.20 6.70 -15.42
C PHE A 14 20.94 6.85 -14.55
N HIS A 15 20.26 5.75 -14.24
CA HIS A 15 19.06 5.74 -13.41
C HIS A 15 19.31 6.22 -11.97
N THR A 16 20.54 6.12 -11.44
CA THR A 16 20.88 6.64 -10.11
C THR A 16 20.86 8.17 -10.05
N GLY A 17 20.98 8.84 -11.20
CA GLY A 17 21.07 10.29 -11.27
C GLY A 17 22.40 10.88 -10.78
N SER A 18 23.31 10.04 -10.27
CA SER A 18 24.57 10.46 -9.64
C SER A 18 25.67 10.83 -10.63
N TYR A 19 25.53 10.46 -11.91
CA TYR A 19 26.53 10.70 -12.94
C TYR A 19 25.96 11.57 -14.06
N SER A 20 26.75 12.55 -14.49
CA SER A 20 26.52 13.25 -15.76
C SER A 20 26.82 12.33 -16.95
N GLN A 21 26.26 12.63 -18.12
CA GLN A 21 26.54 11.89 -19.36
C GLN A 21 28.03 11.91 -19.75
N ARG A 22 28.77 12.96 -19.36
CA ARG A 22 30.22 13.05 -19.56
C ARG A 22 30.99 12.10 -18.65
N GLU A 23 30.56 11.94 -17.41
CA GLU A 23 31.16 10.98 -16.47
C GLU A 23 30.85 9.55 -16.88
N LEU A 24 29.64 9.28 -17.36
CA LEU A 24 29.28 7.98 -17.93
C LEU A 24 30.13 7.65 -19.17
N ALA A 25 30.36 8.63 -20.06
CA ALA A 25 31.22 8.45 -21.23
C ALA A 25 32.66 8.04 -20.81
N LYS A 26 33.21 8.69 -19.77
CA LYS A 26 34.51 8.33 -19.20
C LYS A 26 34.50 6.95 -18.55
N LYS A 27 33.50 6.67 -17.71
CA LYS A 27 33.35 5.42 -16.94
C LYS A 27 33.26 4.20 -17.86
N TYR A 28 32.48 4.30 -18.93
CA TYR A 28 32.26 3.22 -19.89
C TYR A 28 33.22 3.26 -21.09
N ARG A 29 34.14 4.24 -21.15
CA ARG A 29 35.10 4.45 -22.25
C ARG A 29 34.40 4.49 -23.63
N ILE A 30 33.28 5.19 -23.71
CA ILE A 30 32.49 5.38 -24.94
C ILE A 30 32.33 6.85 -25.27
N SER A 31 31.95 7.15 -26.51
CA SER A 31 31.71 8.52 -26.92
C SER A 31 30.49 9.13 -26.20
N LEU A 32 30.53 10.45 -25.97
CA LEU A 32 29.37 11.18 -25.41
C LEU A 32 28.13 11.04 -26.30
N GLY A 33 28.30 10.97 -27.62
CA GLY A 33 27.21 10.72 -28.56
C GLY A 33 26.52 9.37 -28.31
N THR A 34 27.31 8.32 -28.04
CA THR A 34 26.81 6.99 -27.70
C THR A 34 26.01 7.01 -26.39
N VAL A 35 26.50 7.72 -25.36
CA VAL A 35 25.77 7.91 -24.09
C VAL A 35 24.47 8.65 -24.33
N ASN A 36 24.50 9.77 -25.07
CA ASN A 36 23.32 10.57 -25.37
C ASN A 36 22.24 9.74 -26.07
N THR A 37 22.63 8.94 -27.07
CA THR A 37 21.71 8.01 -27.73
C THR A 37 21.16 6.96 -26.77
N ALA A 38 21.99 6.43 -25.87
CA ALA A 38 21.58 5.43 -24.89
C ALA A 38 20.59 5.98 -23.85
N THR A 39 20.80 7.21 -23.38
CA THR A 39 20.00 7.84 -22.31
C THR A 39 18.84 8.70 -22.83
N LYS A 40 18.67 8.82 -24.15
CA LYS A 40 17.65 9.69 -24.73
C LYS A 40 16.25 9.25 -24.33
N GLY A 41 15.48 10.14 -23.70
CA GLY A 41 14.11 9.86 -23.25
C GLY A 41 14.03 8.86 -22.10
N VAL A 42 15.14 8.54 -21.45
CA VAL A 42 15.18 7.65 -20.30
C VAL A 42 15.05 8.49 -19.02
N GLU A 43 14.15 8.10 -18.12
CA GLU A 43 14.00 8.73 -16.82
C GLU A 43 14.94 8.13 -15.77
N LYS A 44 15.29 8.91 -14.75
CA LYS A 44 16.17 8.47 -13.67
C LYS A 44 15.41 7.72 -12.56
N LYS A 45 15.04 6.47 -12.84
CA LYS A 45 14.16 5.64 -11.99
C LYS A 45 14.59 5.51 -10.53
N THR A 46 15.89 5.49 -10.25
CA THR A 46 16.43 5.20 -8.91
C THR A 46 17.02 6.41 -8.19
N GLU A 47 16.97 7.60 -8.79
CA GLU A 47 17.50 8.84 -8.20
C GLU A 47 16.90 9.14 -6.82
N ARG A 48 15.57 9.06 -6.70
CA ARG A 48 14.88 9.23 -5.42
C ARG A 48 15.30 8.20 -4.37
N LEU A 49 15.56 6.96 -4.79
CA LEU A 49 15.98 5.90 -3.87
C LEU A 49 17.41 6.15 -3.36
N VAL A 50 18.30 6.62 -4.23
CA VAL A 50 19.67 7.00 -3.86
C VAL A 50 19.63 8.13 -2.83
N GLN A 51 18.84 9.18 -3.08
CA GLN A 51 18.70 10.31 -2.16
C GLN A 51 18.21 9.87 -0.77
N LYS A 52 17.15 9.05 -0.72
CA LYS A 52 16.64 8.50 0.54
C LYS A 52 17.69 7.67 1.29
N LYS A 53 18.50 6.89 0.58
CA LYS A 53 19.57 6.11 1.21
C LYS A 53 20.66 7.00 1.80
N VAL A 54 21.02 8.09 1.10
CA VAL A 54 21.99 9.06 1.62
C VAL A 54 21.45 9.71 2.90
N GLU A 55 20.19 10.14 2.90
CA GLU A 55 19.53 10.72 4.08
C GLU A 55 19.53 9.74 5.28
N VAL A 56 19.09 8.50 5.06
CA VAL A 56 19.10 7.46 6.11
C VAL A 56 20.51 7.22 6.66
N ILE A 57 21.53 7.18 5.78
CA ILE A 57 22.93 6.98 6.23
C ILE A 57 23.40 8.18 7.06
N GLN A 58 23.07 9.40 6.67
CA GLN A 58 23.41 10.61 7.42
C GLN A 58 22.75 10.62 8.80
N GLU A 59 21.45 10.36 8.86
CA GLU A 59 20.71 10.26 10.13
C GLU A 59 21.27 9.12 11.00
N SER A 60 21.62 7.99 10.40
CA SER A 60 22.18 6.84 11.13
C SER A 60 23.55 7.11 11.74
N ALA A 61 24.31 8.08 11.22
CA ALA A 61 25.62 8.43 11.75
C ALA A 61 25.54 9.17 13.11
N GLU A 62 24.37 9.73 13.44
CA GLU A 62 24.13 10.46 14.70
C GLU A 62 23.57 9.55 15.81
N LEU A 63 23.19 8.32 15.46
CA LEU A 63 22.52 7.38 16.38
C LEU A 63 23.51 6.47 17.10
N THR A 64 23.14 6.08 18.32
CA THR A 64 23.84 5.02 19.05
C THR A 64 23.60 3.64 18.44
N PRO A 65 24.49 2.65 18.67
CA PRO A 65 24.28 1.28 18.22
C PRO A 65 22.96 0.67 18.70
N GLU A 66 22.53 0.99 19.91
CA GLU A 66 21.27 0.53 20.50
C GLU A 66 20.06 1.09 19.77
N GLU A 67 20.07 2.40 19.46
CA GLU A 67 19.01 3.07 18.70
C GLU A 67 18.93 2.54 17.26
N LEU A 68 20.07 2.35 16.60
CA LEU A 68 20.12 1.75 15.27
C LEU A 68 19.51 0.35 15.24
N ASN A 69 19.84 -0.47 16.24
CA ASN A 69 19.27 -1.80 16.36
C ASN A 69 17.75 -1.77 16.57
N ALA A 70 17.26 -0.84 17.39
CA ALA A 70 15.83 -0.64 17.59
C ALA A 70 15.11 -0.19 16.30
N VAL A 71 15.73 0.69 15.52
CA VAL A 71 15.21 1.13 14.21
C VAL A 71 15.16 -0.06 13.24
N GLU A 72 16.23 -0.84 13.13
CA GLU A 72 16.28 -2.00 12.22
C GLU A 72 15.23 -3.04 12.58
N HIS A 73 15.08 -3.37 13.87
CA HIS A 73 14.00 -4.27 14.33
C HIS A 73 12.61 -3.74 13.97
N SER A 74 12.37 -2.43 14.13
CA SER A 74 11.09 -1.80 13.77
C SER A 74 10.83 -1.86 12.26
N VAL A 75 11.85 -1.65 11.44
CA VAL A 75 11.77 -1.76 9.97
C VAL A 75 11.46 -3.20 9.56
N GLN A 76 12.19 -4.18 10.09
CA GLN A 76 11.97 -5.61 9.79
C GLN A 76 10.57 -6.06 10.17
N PHE A 77 10.09 -5.67 11.36
CA PHE A 77 8.72 -5.96 11.80
C PHE A 77 7.68 -5.40 10.82
N LYS A 78 7.83 -4.15 10.38
CA LYS A 78 6.91 -3.54 9.40
C LYS A 78 6.94 -4.23 8.05
N ILE A 79 8.12 -4.61 7.55
CA ILE A 79 8.26 -5.37 6.30
C ILE A 79 7.55 -6.72 6.42
N GLN A 80 7.75 -7.43 7.53
CA GLN A 80 7.10 -8.72 7.75
C GLN A 80 5.58 -8.58 7.83
N LEU A 81 5.08 -7.60 8.57
CA LEU A 81 3.64 -7.32 8.67
C LEU A 81 3.02 -7.06 7.28
N LEU A 82 3.70 -6.28 6.42
CA LEU A 82 3.21 -6.04 5.06
C LEU A 82 3.12 -7.34 4.25
N ARG A 83 4.11 -8.22 4.34
CA ARG A 83 4.09 -9.54 3.69
C ARG A 83 2.97 -10.43 4.22
N ASP A 84 2.76 -10.43 5.53
CA ASP A 84 1.71 -11.23 6.17
C ASP A 84 0.32 -10.74 5.72
N ILE A 85 0.14 -9.42 5.63
CA ILE A 85 -1.09 -8.82 5.10
C ILE A 85 -1.31 -9.20 3.63
N GLU A 86 -0.28 -9.10 2.79
CA GLU A 86 -0.36 -9.50 1.38
C GLU A 86 -0.71 -10.99 1.24
N GLY A 87 -0.08 -11.84 2.05
CA GLY A 87 -0.35 -13.28 2.09
C GLY A 87 -1.77 -13.59 2.54
N PHE A 88 -2.21 -12.98 3.64
CA PHE A 88 -3.57 -13.13 4.16
C PHE A 88 -4.60 -12.64 3.13
N THR A 89 -4.37 -11.47 2.52
CA THR A 89 -5.27 -10.89 1.52
C THR A 89 -5.36 -11.79 0.29
N SER A 90 -4.24 -12.34 -0.17
CA SER A 90 -4.23 -13.28 -1.30
C SER A 90 -5.02 -14.55 -1.00
N GLN A 91 -4.90 -15.09 0.22
CA GLN A 91 -5.67 -16.25 0.66
C GLN A 91 -7.16 -15.92 0.80
N ALA A 92 -7.49 -14.77 1.39
CA ALA A 92 -8.86 -14.30 1.56
C ALA A 92 -9.54 -14.08 0.20
N ILE A 93 -8.85 -13.48 -0.78
CA ILE A 93 -9.35 -13.32 -2.16
C ILE A 93 -9.50 -14.69 -2.83
N GLY A 94 -8.57 -15.62 -2.61
CA GLY A 94 -8.68 -17.00 -3.08
C GLY A 94 -9.95 -17.67 -2.56
N LYS A 95 -10.20 -17.58 -1.25
CA LYS A 95 -11.43 -18.10 -0.62
C LYS A 95 -12.69 -17.37 -1.04
N ALA A 96 -12.63 -16.05 -1.22
CA ALA A 96 -13.73 -15.25 -1.78
C ALA A 96 -14.11 -15.74 -3.19
N LYS A 97 -13.11 -16.06 -4.02
CA LYS A 97 -13.33 -16.57 -5.37
C LYS A 97 -13.94 -17.98 -5.34
N GLU A 98 -13.43 -18.85 -4.48
CA GLU A 98 -14.03 -20.18 -4.26
C GLU A 98 -15.49 -20.07 -3.79
N LEU A 99 -15.75 -19.20 -2.80
CA LEU A 99 -17.10 -18.91 -2.33
C LEU A 99 -17.95 -18.36 -3.47
N LEU A 100 -17.52 -17.38 -4.25
CA LEU A 100 -18.29 -16.90 -5.41
C LEU A 100 -18.67 -18.00 -6.41
N THR A 101 -17.84 -19.04 -6.53
CA THR A 101 -18.13 -20.19 -7.42
C THR A 101 -19.00 -21.27 -6.79
N VAL A 102 -19.17 -21.27 -5.46
CA VAL A 102 -19.88 -22.31 -4.68
C VAL A 102 -21.08 -21.75 -3.89
N SER A 103 -21.20 -20.43 -3.74
CA SER A 103 -22.15 -19.78 -2.83
C SER A 103 -23.51 -19.57 -3.47
N ASP A 104 -24.43 -20.47 -3.17
CA ASP A 104 -25.87 -20.23 -3.31
C ASP A 104 -26.47 -19.48 -2.09
N SER A 105 -25.67 -19.05 -1.10
CA SER A 105 -26.15 -18.34 0.11
C SER A 105 -25.44 -17.01 0.40
N GLY A 106 -26.19 -15.91 0.44
CA GLY A 106 -25.69 -14.53 0.50
C GLY A 106 -25.04 -14.05 1.81
N SER A 107 -25.00 -14.86 2.88
CA SER A 107 -24.36 -14.49 4.15
C SER A 107 -22.84 -14.50 4.08
N ASP A 108 -22.25 -15.47 3.39
CA ASP A 108 -20.80 -15.68 3.36
C ASP A 108 -20.13 -14.63 2.47
N PHE A 109 -20.83 -14.21 1.41
CA PHE A 109 -20.41 -13.11 0.56
C PHE A 109 -20.28 -11.79 1.35
N LYS A 110 -21.17 -11.53 2.31
CA LYS A 110 -21.12 -10.32 3.14
C LYS A 110 -19.89 -10.29 4.06
N ALA A 111 -19.56 -11.41 4.70
CA ALA A 111 -18.39 -11.50 5.58
C ALA A 111 -17.08 -11.25 4.83
N VAL A 112 -16.99 -11.77 3.60
CA VAL A 112 -15.84 -11.55 2.71
C VAL A 112 -15.71 -10.08 2.31
N VAL A 113 -16.81 -9.44 1.91
CA VAL A 113 -16.81 -8.02 1.51
C VAL A 113 -16.42 -7.11 2.69
N GLU A 114 -16.93 -7.38 3.90
CA GLU A 114 -16.56 -6.62 5.10
C GLU A 114 -15.09 -6.83 5.51
N GLY A 115 -14.55 -8.03 5.34
CA GLY A 115 -13.13 -8.32 5.59
C GLY A 115 -12.20 -7.55 4.65
N VAL A 116 -12.55 -7.50 3.36
CA VAL A 116 -11.80 -6.72 2.35
C VAL A 116 -11.87 -5.21 2.63
N ASP A 117 -13.05 -4.68 3.01
CA ASP A 117 -13.22 -3.26 3.34
C ASP A 117 -12.36 -2.85 4.54
N ARG A 118 -12.35 -3.66 5.61
CA ARG A 118 -11.51 -3.41 6.79
C ARG A 118 -10.02 -3.45 6.48
N LEU A 119 -9.57 -4.41 5.68
CA LEU A 119 -8.17 -4.50 5.24
C LEU A 119 -7.77 -3.28 4.40
N SER A 120 -8.64 -2.84 3.49
CA SER A 120 -8.40 -1.68 2.65
C SER A 120 -8.21 -0.39 3.47
N VAL A 121 -8.97 -0.24 4.56
CA VAL A 121 -8.84 0.89 5.49
C VAL A 121 -7.59 0.77 6.36
N MET A 122 -7.30 -0.41 6.92
CA MET A 122 -6.11 -0.61 7.77
C MET A 122 -4.80 -0.36 7.03
N THR A 123 -4.74 -0.77 5.76
CA THR A 123 -3.54 -0.63 4.92
C THR A 123 -3.41 0.74 4.25
N LYS A 124 -4.44 1.61 4.39
CA LYS A 124 -4.53 2.90 3.67
C LYS A 124 -4.44 2.76 2.16
N LEU A 125 -4.80 1.60 1.61
CA LEU A 125 -4.87 1.39 0.15
C LEU A 125 -6.07 2.14 -0.45
N ASN A 126 -7.11 2.40 0.34
CA ASN A 126 -8.26 3.21 -0.06
C ASN A 126 -8.76 3.99 1.16
N ASP A 127 -8.37 5.25 1.29
CA ASP A 127 -8.93 6.13 2.32
C ASP A 127 -10.37 6.46 1.93
N ARG A 128 -11.35 5.80 2.55
CA ARG A 128 -12.75 6.20 2.42
C ARG A 128 -12.90 7.61 3.00
N HIS A 129 -12.93 8.61 2.12
CA HIS A 129 -13.30 10.00 2.46
C HIS A 129 -14.77 10.17 2.89
N ALA A 130 -15.55 9.09 3.03
CA ALA A 130 -16.93 9.17 3.46
C ALA A 130 -17.02 9.13 5.00
N LYS A 131 -17.47 10.24 5.59
CA LYS A 131 -17.79 10.33 7.02
C LYS A 131 -18.69 9.16 7.43
N PRO A 132 -18.48 8.54 8.62
CA PRO A 132 -19.30 7.43 9.06
C PRO A 132 -20.77 7.85 9.05
N THR A 133 -21.60 7.13 8.31
CA THR A 133 -23.05 7.31 8.35
C THR A 133 -23.50 6.97 9.76
N GLN A 134 -23.95 7.97 10.52
CA GLN A 134 -24.59 7.73 11.81
C GLN A 134 -25.83 6.88 11.56
N VAL A 135 -25.77 5.60 11.96
CA VAL A 135 -26.95 4.73 11.93
C VAL A 135 -27.87 5.26 13.03
N GLN A 136 -28.92 5.96 12.63
CA GLN A 136 -29.96 6.43 13.52
C GLN A 136 -30.71 5.20 14.04
N GLN A 137 -30.47 4.85 15.29
CA GLN A 137 -31.09 3.73 15.98
C GLN A 137 -32.56 4.09 16.25
N ASN A 138 -33.46 3.73 15.33
CA ASN A 138 -34.90 3.87 15.55
C ASN A 138 -35.35 2.80 16.56
N THR A 139 -35.32 3.15 17.84
CA THR A 139 -35.98 2.38 18.90
C THR A 139 -37.49 2.49 18.69
N GLN A 140 -38.14 1.45 18.16
CA GLN A 140 -39.60 1.34 18.19
C GLN A 140 -40.04 1.12 19.65
N ASN A 141 -40.44 2.20 20.33
CA ASN A 141 -41.20 2.10 21.57
C ASN A 141 -42.60 1.59 21.22
N ASN A 142 -42.83 0.30 21.45
CA ASN A 142 -44.15 -0.32 21.38
C ASN A 142 -44.92 0.06 22.66
N GLY A 143 -45.54 1.24 22.66
CA GLY A 143 -46.43 1.66 23.74
C GLY A 143 -47.72 0.85 23.72
N GLU A 144 -47.93 0.00 24.74
CA GLU A 144 -49.20 -0.67 24.99
C GLU A 144 -50.34 0.36 25.03
N LYS A 145 -51.27 0.29 24.08
CA LYS A 145 -52.53 1.01 24.17
C LYS A 145 -53.47 0.24 25.09
N THR A 146 -53.55 0.65 26.35
CA THR A 146 -54.61 0.21 27.26
C THR A 146 -55.94 0.76 26.75
N ILE A 147 -56.82 -0.11 26.25
CA ILE A 147 -58.17 0.25 25.82
C ILE A 147 -59.06 0.33 27.08
N THR A 148 -59.36 1.52 27.55
CA THR A 148 -60.36 1.73 28.61
C THR A 148 -61.76 1.67 27.97
N ARG A 149 -62.53 0.59 28.22
CA ARG A 149 -63.94 0.51 27.84
C ARG A 149 -64.78 1.32 28.82
N VAL A 150 -65.40 2.41 28.36
CA VAL A 150 -66.37 3.19 29.14
C VAL A 150 -67.75 2.57 28.96
N PHE A 151 -68.29 1.93 30.00
CA PHE A 151 -69.68 1.49 30.01
C PHE A 151 -70.58 2.70 30.26
N HIS A 152 -71.48 3.01 29.33
CA HIS A 152 -72.61 3.90 29.62
C HIS A 152 -73.69 3.08 30.32
N VAL A 153 -73.98 3.41 31.58
CA VAL A 153 -75.19 2.96 32.27
C VAL A 153 -76.31 3.89 31.83
N VAL A 154 -77.34 3.33 31.20
CA VAL A 154 -78.60 4.04 30.94
C VAL A 154 -79.49 3.76 32.16
N GLU A 155 -79.79 4.80 32.94
CA GLU A 155 -80.91 4.81 33.89
C GLU A 155 -82.23 5.07 33.15
#